data_AF-H8K9Y7-F1
#
_entry.id   AF-H8K9Y7-F1
#
_cell.length_a   1.000
_cell.length_b   1.000
_cell.length_c   1.000
_cell.angle_alpha   90.00
_cell.angle_beta   90.00
_cell.angle_gamma   90.00
#
_symmetry.space_group_name_H-M   'P 1'
#
loop_
_entity.id
_entity.type
_entity.pdbx_description
1 polymer ?
#
loop_
_entity_poly.entity_id
_entity_poly.type
_entity_poly.pdbx_seq_one_letter_code
_entity_poly.pdbx_strand_id
1 'polypeptide(L)' 'MRKKKFDLTSDLVEVSHATQIAKANNENKASSKVVLITLSIEEARRADFKSWCARHRFKMNEAFMEGFKLLKEKHGE' A
#
# COMPACT_ATOMS: atom_id res chain seq x y z
N MET A 1 1.14 10.15 -57.04
CA MET A 1 1.85 10.51 -55.79
C MET A 1 1.13 9.90 -54.61
N ARG A 2 1.69 8.85 -53.97
CA ARG A 2 1.07 8.26 -52.76
C ARG A 2 1.25 9.25 -51.61
N LYS A 3 0.15 9.76 -51.05
CA LYS A 3 0.18 10.65 -49.89
C LYS A 3 0.82 9.89 -48.72
N LYS A 4 1.91 10.42 -48.16
CA LYS A 4 2.51 9.89 -46.93
C LYS A 4 1.46 9.99 -45.82
N LYS A 5 1.17 8.87 -45.15
CA LYS A 5 0.37 8.87 -43.94
C LYS A 5 1.15 9.63 -42.87
N PHE A 6 0.45 10.52 -42.18
CA PHE A 6 0.98 11.24 -41.04
C PHE A 6 1.21 10.21 -39.92
N ASP A 7 2.47 10.03 -39.53
CA ASP A 7 2.90 9.07 -38.52
C ASP A 7 3.27 9.83 -37.25
N LEU A 8 2.45 9.67 -36.22
CA LEU A 8 2.61 10.30 -34.91
C LEU A 8 3.43 9.43 -33.95
N THR A 9 3.93 8.28 -34.40
CA THR A 9 4.72 7.39 -33.53
C THR A 9 6.05 7.99 -33.10
N SER A 10 6.55 9.02 -33.78
CA SER A 10 7.72 9.80 -33.34
C SER A 10 7.47 10.65 -32.10
N ASP A 11 6.21 11.03 -31.83
CA ASP A 11 5.84 11.89 -30.69
C ASP A 11 5.42 11.08 -29.46
N LEU A 12 5.43 9.75 -29.55
CA LEU A 12 5.21 8.87 -28.40
C LEU A 12 6.48 8.84 -27.55
N VAL A 13 6.45 9.58 -26.43
CA VAL A 13 7.43 9.38 -25.35
C VAL A 13 7.12 8.03 -24.70
N GLU A 14 7.97 7.04 -24.95
CA GLU A 14 7.93 5.76 -24.25
C GLU A 14 8.36 5.99 -22.79
N VAL A 15 7.38 6.27 -21.93
CA VAL A 15 7.60 6.26 -20.49
C VAL A 15 7.69 4.80 -20.08
N SER A 16 8.90 4.26 -20.13
CA SER A 16 9.22 3.02 -19.44
C SER A 16 9.04 3.30 -17.94
N HIS A 17 7.83 3.05 -17.42
CA HIS A 17 7.71 2.68 -16.03
C HIS A 17 8.46 1.37 -15.91
N ALA A 18 9.77 1.47 -15.66
CA ALA A 18 10.55 0.41 -15.07
C ALA A 18 9.74 0.02 -13.85
N THR A 19 8.92 -1.00 -14.05
CA THR A 19 8.26 -1.72 -12.99
C THR A 19 9.45 -2.41 -12.35
N GLN A 20 10.11 -1.68 -11.46
CA GLN A 20 10.84 -2.28 -10.38
C GLN A 20 9.77 -3.02 -9.60
N ILE A 21 9.42 -4.20 -10.12
CA ILE A 21 9.17 -5.36 -9.28
C ILE A 21 10.47 -5.45 -8.49
N ALA A 22 10.54 -4.70 -7.40
CA ALA A 22 11.52 -4.90 -6.37
C ALA A 22 11.26 -6.33 -5.92
N LYS A 23 11.98 -7.27 -6.56
CA LYS A 23 12.34 -8.55 -5.95
C LYS A 23 12.69 -8.19 -4.52
N ALA A 24 11.95 -8.80 -3.60
CA ALA A 24 12.15 -8.63 -2.17
C ALA A 24 13.65 -8.65 -1.88
N ASN A 25 14.22 -7.46 -1.62
CA ASN A 25 15.50 -7.38 -0.97
C ASN A 25 15.22 -7.92 0.43
N ASN A 26 15.60 -9.19 0.62
CA ASN A 26 15.90 -9.77 1.91
C ASN A 26 17.08 -8.96 2.49
N GLU A 27 16.79 -7.76 2.97
CA GLU A 27 17.68 -7.09 3.89
C GLU A 27 17.61 -7.89 5.19
N ASN A 28 18.76 -8.45 5.57
CA ASN A 28 19.03 -9.06 6.87
C ASN A 28 18.77 -8.04 8.01
N LYS A 29 17.51 -7.74 8.29
CA LYS A 29 17.06 -7.27 9.60
C LYS A 29 16.83 -8.51 10.43
N ALA A 30 17.40 -8.54 11.64
CA ALA A 30 17.10 -9.54 12.66
C ALA A 30 15.62 -9.92 12.54
N SER A 31 15.35 -11.14 12.08
CA SER A 31 14.03 -11.50 11.58
C SER A 31 13.07 -11.56 12.77
N SER A 32 12.48 -10.41 13.11
CA SER A 32 11.34 -10.39 14.00
C SER A 32 10.32 -11.30 13.35
N LYS A 33 9.90 -12.34 14.07
CA LYS A 33 8.91 -13.28 13.57
C LYS A 33 7.63 -12.48 13.33
N VAL A 34 7.37 -12.11 12.08
CA VAL A 34 6.14 -11.43 11.69
C VAL A 34 5.05 -12.49 11.64
N VAL A 35 3.96 -12.26 12.37
CA VAL A 35 2.78 -13.12 12.38
C VAL A 35 1.64 -12.40 11.67
N LEU A 36 0.94 -13.10 10.77
CA LEU A 36 -0.25 -12.58 10.12
C LEU A 36 -1.45 -12.73 11.06
N ILE A 37 -2.12 -11.62 11.37
CA ILE A 37 -3.39 -11.61 12.10
C ILE A 37 -4.51 -11.35 11.10
N THR A 38 -5.48 -12.26 11.05
CA THR A 38 -6.68 -12.12 10.22
C THR A 38 -7.88 -11.89 11.13
N LEU A 39 -8.67 -10.86 10.85
CA LEU A 39 -9.83 -10.47 11.66
C LEU A 39 -11.09 -10.51 10.81
N SER A 40 -12.17 -11.02 11.39
CA SER A 40 -13.50 -10.93 10.79
C SER A 40 -14.22 -9.71 11.34
N ILE A 41 -14.55 -8.76 10.47
CA ILE A 41 -15.28 -7.55 10.80
C ILE A 41 -16.36 -7.31 9.73
N GLU A 42 -17.39 -6.55 10.09
CA GLU A 42 -18.40 -6.10 9.14
C GLU A 42 -17.76 -5.28 8.01
N GLU A 43 -18.24 -5.48 6.78
CA GLU A 43 -17.72 -4.81 5.59
C GLU A 43 -17.84 -3.29 5.69
N ALA A 44 -18.95 -2.78 6.22
CA ALA A 44 -19.16 -1.35 6.46
C ALA A 44 -18.07 -0.77 7.37
N ARG A 45 -17.75 -1.45 8.48
CA ARG A 45 -16.68 -1.02 9.41
C ARG A 45 -15.31 -1.04 8.76
N ARG A 46 -15.04 -2.03 7.90
CA ARG A 46 -13.79 -2.09 7.11
C ARG A 46 -13.67 -0.89 6.17
N ALA A 47 -14.77 -0.53 5.50
CA ALA A 47 -14.80 0.61 4.58
C ALA A 47 -14.58 1.93 5.32
N ASP A 48 -15.22 2.11 6.47
CA ASP A 48 -15.06 3.29 7.32
C ASP A 48 -13.61 3.41 7.83
N PHE A 49 -13.05 2.30 8.35
CA PHE A 49 -11.68 2.26 8.81
C PHE A 49 -10.68 2.60 7.70
N LYS A 50 -10.87 2.03 6.50
CA LYS A 50 -10.04 2.33 5.33
C LYS A 50 -10.09 3.81 4.96
N SER A 51 -11.29 4.38 4.93
CA SER A 51 -11.51 5.78 4.59
C SER A 51 -10.91 6.71 5.64
N TRP A 52 -10.99 6.35 6.91
CA TRP A 52 -10.34 7.08 8.00
C TRP A 52 -8.81 7.05 7.87
N CYS A 53 -8.22 5.88 7.60
CA CYS A 53 -6.77 5.74 7.39
C CYS A 53 -6.29 6.59 6.21
N ALA A 54 -7.02 6.60 5.10
CA ALA A 54 -6.70 7.40 3.92
C ALA A 54 -6.68 8.92 4.23
N ARG A 55 -7.66 9.41 5.00
CA ARG A 55 -7.73 10.82 5.42
C ARG A 55 -6.55 11.25 6.29
N HIS A 56 -6.06 10.34 7.13
CA HIS A 56 -4.98 10.62 8.08
C HIS A 56 -3.60 10.14 7.60
N ARG A 57 -3.50 9.70 6.34
CA ARG A 57 -2.26 9.17 5.72
C ARG A 57 -1.63 8.01 6.50
N PHE A 58 -2.44 7.19 7.15
CA PHE A 58 -1.99 5.97 7.81
C PHE A 58 -2.15 4.75 6.91
N LYS A 59 -1.24 3.79 7.04
CA LYS A 59 -1.52 2.42 6.57
C LYS A 59 -2.42 1.71 7.58
N MET A 60 -3.23 0.77 7.11
CA MET A 60 -4.19 0.04 7.95
C MET A 60 -3.51 -0.73 9.10
N ASN A 61 -2.35 -1.32 8.85
CA ASN A 61 -1.57 -2.03 9.88
C ASN A 61 -0.99 -1.05 10.92
N GLU A 62 -0.48 0.11 10.50
CA GLU A 62 0.04 1.14 11.40
C GLU A 62 -1.09 1.68 12.29
N ALA A 63 -2.24 2.04 11.70
CA ALA A 63 -3.41 2.49 12.44
C ALA A 63 -3.94 1.44 13.43
N PHE A 64 -3.92 0.16 13.03
CA PHE A 64 -4.32 -0.94 13.90
C PHE A 64 -3.38 -1.08 15.11
N MET A 65 -2.07 -1.02 14.90
CA MET A 65 -1.08 -1.10 15.97
C MET A 65 -1.13 0.10 16.93
N GLU A 66 -1.31 1.31 16.40
CA GLU A 66 -1.51 2.51 17.23
C GLU A 66 -2.79 2.40 18.08
N GLY A 67 -3.89 1.93 17.49
CA GLY A 67 -5.12 1.67 18.23
C GLY A 67 -4.93 0.64 19.35
N PHE A 68 -4.19 -0.44 19.08
CA PHE A 68 -3.85 -1.44 20.08
C PHE A 68 -2.98 -0.87 21.21
N LYS A 69 -1.99 -0.02 20.88
CA LYS A 69 -1.15 0.66 21.86
C LYS A 69 -1.97 1.54 22.81
N LEU A 70 -2.88 2.36 22.28
CA LEU A 70 -3.77 3.21 23.07
C LEU A 70 -4.68 2.40 24.00
N LEU A 71 -5.19 1.26 23.52
CA LEU A 71 -5.96 0.33 24.35
C LEU A 71 -5.12 -0.24 25.49
N LYS A 72 -3.88 -0.65 25.20
CA LYS A 72 -2.96 -1.17 26.23
C LYS A 72 -2.65 -0.13 27.30
N GLU A 73 -2.32 1.09 26.90
CA GLU A 73 -2.06 2.21 27.84
C GLU A 73 -3.27 2.51 28.72
N LYS A 74 -4.49 2.38 28.18
CA LYS A 74 -5.73 2.58 28.93
C LYS A 74 -6.04 1.46 29.91
N HIS A 75 -5.65 0.23 29.60
CA HIS A 75 -6.01 -0.97 30.38
C HIS A 75 -4.92 -1.50 31.31
N GLY A 76 -3.74 -0.86 31.34
CA GLY A 76 -2.77 -1.03 32.43
C GLY A 76 -2.06 -2.39 32.50
N GLU A 77 -1.65 -2.93 31.35
CA GLU A 77 -0.65 -4.01 31.25
C GLU A 77 0.69 -3.51 30.71
#